data_AF-A0AAU8EPA0-F1
#
_entry.id   AF-A0AAU8EPA0-F1
#
_cell.length_a   1.000
_cell.length_b   1.000
_cell.length_c   1.000
_cell.angle_alpha   90.00
_cell.angle_beta   90.00
_cell.angle_gamma   90.00
#
_symmetry.space_group_name_H-M   'P 1'
#
loop_
_entity.id
_entity.type
_entity.pdbx_description
1 polymer ?
#
loop_
_entity_poly.entity_id
_entity_poly.type
_entity_poly.pdbx_seq_one_letter_code
_entity_poly.pdbx_strand_id
1 'polypeptide(L)'
;MGRPLLPLISVEALTTAALELVDESGDFSFPKLAKKIGVSQSSIYNHVSGRDEILELLRHRIITEEPYPPVDHSEWEGALRVLIRAYRDAFARHPRLAPLLVLQSITDPAVIGLYEDLALALESAGFSGRDVVAAISTIDSFALGAALDLAAPEVVWDPPAEGYPTLKRALGNAGPSEERGGHAFDFGLEVVIGGLRAKLGGQETRA
;
A
#
# COMPACT_ATOMS: atom_id res chain seq x y z
N MET A 1 20.76 12.45 41.30
CA MET A 1 19.59 12.17 40.44
C MET A 1 20.00 12.50 39.01
N GLY A 2 20.38 11.49 38.24
CA GLY A 2 20.85 11.68 36.86
C GLY A 2 19.69 12.04 35.94
N ARG A 3 19.84 13.14 35.19
CA ARG A 3 18.93 13.52 34.12
C ARG A 3 18.87 12.37 33.10
N PRO A 4 17.70 11.86 32.68
CA PRO A 4 17.65 10.83 31.65
C PRO A 4 18.30 11.39 30.36
N LEU A 5 19.22 10.62 29.78
CA LEU A 5 20.09 11.03 28.66
C LEU A 5 19.44 10.89 27.27
N LEU A 6 18.14 10.60 27.21
CA LEU A 6 17.38 10.51 25.96
C LEU A 6 16.12 11.38 26.10
N PRO A 7 15.76 12.20 25.10
CA PRO A 7 14.45 12.83 25.09
C PRO A 7 13.40 11.72 25.18
N LEU A 8 12.54 11.78 26.19
CA LEU A 8 11.49 10.79 26.48
C LEU A 8 10.50 10.59 25.29
N ILE A 9 10.58 11.46 24.28
CA ILE A 9 9.80 11.38 23.05
C ILE A 9 10.73 11.67 21.88
N SER A 10 10.90 10.69 21.00
CA SER A 10 11.40 10.88 19.63
C SER A 10 10.24 10.73 18.66
N VAL A 11 10.36 11.34 17.48
CA VAL A 11 9.40 11.13 16.37
C VAL A 11 9.29 9.64 16.05
N GLU A 12 10.40 8.91 16.07
CA GLU A 12 10.43 7.46 15.88
C GLU A 12 9.59 6.70 16.91
N ALA A 13 9.76 6.98 18.22
CA ALA A 13 8.98 6.33 19.27
C ALA A 13 7.48 6.64 19.14
N LEU A 14 7.14 7.86 18.73
CA LEU A 14 5.76 8.27 18.45
C LEU A 14 5.17 7.47 17.29
N THR A 15 5.88 7.38 16.16
CA THR A 15 5.47 6.65 14.96
C THR A 15 5.29 5.17 15.26
N THR A 16 6.25 4.53 15.94
CA THR A 16 6.16 3.11 16.32
C THR A 16 4.93 2.85 17.20
N ALA A 17 4.72 3.65 18.25
CA ALA A 17 3.59 3.46 19.15
C ALA A 17 2.24 3.73 18.45
N ALA A 18 2.18 4.65 17.50
CA ALA A 18 0.99 4.91 16.69
C ALA A 18 0.70 3.75 15.73
N LEU A 19 1.72 3.19 15.07
CA LEU A 19 1.59 2.04 14.18
C LEU A 19 1.04 0.82 14.92
N GLU A 20 1.63 0.51 16.08
CA GLU A 20 1.16 -0.58 16.94
C GLU A 20 -0.33 -0.41 17.34
N LEU A 21 -0.77 0.80 17.68
CA LEU A 21 -2.19 1.05 18.02
C LEU A 21 -3.13 0.83 16.82
N VAL A 22 -2.69 1.21 15.62
CA VAL A 22 -3.44 1.00 14.38
C VAL A 22 -3.50 -0.49 14.04
N ASP A 23 -2.39 -1.20 14.16
CA ASP A 23 -2.37 -2.66 13.94
C ASP A 23 -3.25 -3.40 14.96
N GLU A 24 -3.29 -2.95 16.22
CA GLU A 24 -4.11 -3.54 17.28
C GLU A 24 -5.61 -3.23 17.14
N SER A 25 -5.98 -2.00 16.75
CA SER A 25 -7.36 -1.51 16.88
C SER A 25 -7.93 -0.77 15.66
N GLY A 26 -7.14 -0.58 14.62
CA GLY A 26 -7.50 0.15 13.40
C GLY A 26 -7.46 1.66 13.52
N ASP A 27 -7.09 2.20 14.68
CA ASP A 27 -6.96 3.64 14.88
C ASP A 27 -6.04 3.97 16.08
N PHE A 28 -5.59 5.22 16.16
CA PHE A 28 -4.92 5.79 17.32
C PHE A 28 -5.60 7.09 17.76
N SER A 29 -5.37 7.48 19.01
CA SER A 29 -5.77 8.80 19.51
C SER A 29 -4.66 9.34 20.41
N PHE A 30 -4.51 10.66 20.49
CA PHE A 30 -3.52 11.29 21.37
C PHE A 30 -3.58 10.79 22.83
N PRO A 31 -4.76 10.60 23.46
CA PRO A 31 -4.84 9.99 24.79
C PRO A 31 -4.24 8.58 24.85
N LYS A 32 -4.59 7.69 23.90
CA LYS A 32 -4.07 6.32 23.86
C LYS A 32 -2.57 6.31 23.60
N LEU A 33 -2.11 7.16 22.68
CA LEU A 33 -0.70 7.28 22.30
C LEU A 33 0.16 7.79 23.45
N ALA A 34 -0.28 8.85 24.14
CA ALA A 34 0.38 9.38 25.33
C ALA A 34 0.47 8.33 26.45
N LYS A 35 -0.62 7.58 26.68
CA LYS A 35 -0.63 6.48 27.65
C LYS A 35 0.36 5.36 27.26
N LYS A 36 0.42 4.98 25.99
CA LYS A 36 1.30 3.91 25.49
C LYS A 36 2.78 4.29 25.62
N ILE A 37 3.13 5.55 25.38
CA ILE A 37 4.51 6.07 25.51
C ILE A 37 4.87 6.41 26.97
N GLY A 38 3.88 6.68 27.83
CA GLY A 38 4.10 7.06 29.23
C GLY A 38 4.35 8.56 29.44
N VAL A 39 3.75 9.41 28.61
CA VAL A 39 3.94 10.88 28.60
C VAL A 39 2.61 11.63 28.64
N SER A 40 2.66 12.96 28.76
CA SER A 40 1.47 13.80 28.62
C SER A 40 1.12 14.02 27.14
N GLN A 41 -0.15 14.26 26.81
CA GLN A 41 -0.55 14.62 25.45
C GLN A 41 0.11 15.92 24.97
N SER A 42 0.24 16.90 25.87
CA SER A 42 0.92 18.18 25.56
C SER A 42 2.36 17.95 25.12
N SER A 43 3.03 16.92 25.64
CA SER A 43 4.38 16.57 25.22
C SER A 43 4.41 16.07 23.78
N ILE A 44 3.39 15.33 23.32
CA ILE A 44 3.29 14.86 21.94
C ILE A 44 3.10 16.03 20.96
N TYR A 45 2.23 16.99 21.29
CA TYR A 45 1.98 18.17 20.44
C TYR A 45 3.21 19.09 20.26
N ASN A 46 4.26 18.91 21.06
CA ASN A 46 5.54 19.59 20.85
C ASN A 46 6.40 18.96 19.74
N HIS A 47 6.08 17.72 19.34
CA HIS A 47 6.82 16.96 18.32
C HIS A 47 6.07 16.87 16.99
N VAL A 48 4.75 17.00 17.01
CA VAL A 48 3.90 16.95 15.82
C VAL A 48 2.80 18.01 15.92
N SER A 49 2.46 18.59 14.77
CA SER A 49 1.41 19.58 14.56
C SER A 49 -0.01 19.00 14.67
N GLY A 50 -0.17 17.69 14.51
CA GLY A 50 -1.48 17.06 14.58
C GLY A 50 -1.51 15.61 14.14
N ARG A 51 -2.73 15.09 13.94
CA ARG A 51 -2.98 13.72 13.51
C ARG A 51 -2.44 13.46 12.10
N ASP A 52 -2.61 14.40 11.20
CA ASP A 52 -2.24 14.23 9.79
C ASP A 52 -0.72 14.07 9.63
N GLU A 53 0.08 14.79 10.43
CA GLU A 53 1.53 14.59 10.46
C GLU A 53 1.91 13.19 10.97
N ILE A 54 1.22 12.66 11.98
CA ILE A 54 1.44 11.27 12.41
C ILE A 54 1.06 10.29 11.28
N LEU A 55 -0.03 10.54 10.55
CA LEU A 55 -0.40 9.70 9.40
C LEU A 55 0.65 9.72 8.29
N GLU A 56 1.24 10.88 7.99
CA GLU A 56 2.35 10.97 7.02
C GLU A 56 3.62 10.26 7.52
N LEU A 57 3.93 10.34 8.82
CA LEU A 57 5.03 9.57 9.42
C LEU A 57 4.79 8.06 9.34
N LEU A 58 3.55 7.60 9.56
CA LEU A 58 3.18 6.20 9.41
C LEU A 58 3.26 5.77 7.94
N ARG A 59 2.81 6.61 7.01
CA ARG A 59 2.92 6.37 5.56
C ARG A 59 4.38 6.22 5.14
N HIS A 60 5.23 7.17 5.55
CA HIS A 60 6.66 7.11 5.34
C HIS A 60 7.22 5.78 5.84
N ARG A 61 6.91 5.42 7.10
CA ARG A 61 7.40 4.21 7.74
C ARG A 61 7.06 2.95 6.96
N ILE A 62 5.81 2.75 6.55
CA ILE A 62 5.42 1.50 5.88
C ILE A 62 6.08 1.35 4.51
N ILE A 63 6.30 2.46 3.79
CA ILE A 63 6.96 2.46 2.47
C ILE A 63 8.47 2.28 2.59
N THR A 64 9.13 2.87 3.59
CA THR A 64 10.59 2.83 3.73
C THR A 64 11.13 1.70 4.59
N GLU A 65 10.26 0.98 5.31
CA GLU A 65 10.66 -0.17 6.13
C GLU A 65 11.31 -1.30 5.33
N GLU A 66 10.78 -1.58 4.14
CA GLU A 66 11.37 -2.50 3.18
C GLU A 66 11.54 -1.80 1.83
N PRO A 67 12.71 -1.17 1.59
CA PRO A 67 12.97 -0.49 0.33
C PRO A 67 12.92 -1.47 -0.84
N TYR A 68 12.26 -1.07 -1.92
CA TYR A 68 12.32 -1.80 -3.19
C TYR A 68 13.70 -1.63 -3.86
N PRO A 69 14.16 -2.62 -4.64
CA PRO A 69 15.41 -2.48 -5.38
C PRO A 69 15.30 -1.37 -6.44
N PRO A 70 16.42 -0.74 -6.82
CA PRO A 70 16.43 0.18 -7.96
C PRO A 70 15.81 -0.46 -9.20
N VAL A 71 15.02 0.32 -9.94
CA VAL A 71 14.35 -0.14 -11.17
C VAL A 71 14.99 0.47 -12.40
N ASP A 72 14.99 -0.27 -13.50
CA ASP A 72 15.33 0.27 -14.82
C ASP A 72 14.02 0.68 -15.52
N HIS A 73 13.78 1.99 -15.65
CA HIS A 73 12.55 2.51 -16.23
C HIS A 73 12.41 2.19 -17.73
N SER A 74 13.51 1.85 -18.43
CA SER A 74 13.46 1.40 -19.84
C SER A 74 12.84 0.02 -19.98
N GLU A 75 12.96 -0.83 -18.95
CA GLU A 75 12.24 -2.10 -18.80
C GLU A 75 10.93 -1.87 -18.02
N TRP A 76 10.09 -0.97 -18.53
CA TRP A 76 8.93 -0.41 -17.81
C TRP A 76 8.04 -1.47 -17.14
N GLU A 77 7.80 -2.63 -17.78
CA GLU A 77 6.99 -3.69 -17.18
C GLU A 77 7.67 -4.31 -15.94
N GLY A 78 8.98 -4.50 -15.99
CA GLY A 78 9.78 -4.97 -14.86
C GLY A 78 9.75 -3.96 -13.71
N ALA A 79 9.93 -2.68 -14.03
CA ALA A 79 9.81 -1.59 -13.06
C ALA A 79 8.44 -1.58 -12.38
N LEU A 80 7.35 -1.64 -13.15
CA LEU A 80 6.00 -1.70 -12.58
C LEU A 80 5.80 -2.94 -11.69
N ARG A 81 6.27 -4.13 -12.08
CA ARG A 81 6.15 -5.33 -11.22
C ARG A 81 6.81 -5.14 -9.86
N VAL A 82 7.98 -4.52 -9.82
CA VAL A 82 8.71 -4.22 -8.58
C VAL A 82 7.93 -3.23 -7.72
N LEU A 83 7.58 -2.08 -8.30
CA LEU A 83 6.93 -0.97 -7.58
C LEU A 83 5.55 -1.37 -7.04
N ILE A 84 4.74 -2.06 -7.84
CA ILE A 84 3.39 -2.49 -7.46
C ILE A 84 3.44 -3.51 -6.33
N ARG A 85 4.40 -4.45 -6.39
CA ARG A 85 4.59 -5.46 -5.33
C ARG A 85 5.03 -4.80 -4.03
N ALA A 86 6.02 -3.91 -4.08
CA ALA A 86 6.50 -3.19 -2.91
C ALA A 86 5.37 -2.38 -2.24
N TYR A 87 4.57 -1.67 -3.03
CA TYR A 87 3.43 -0.91 -2.52
C TYR A 87 2.38 -1.83 -1.88
N ARG A 88 2.01 -2.92 -2.57
CA ARG A 88 1.07 -3.93 -2.05
C ARG A 88 1.57 -4.55 -0.74
N ASP A 89 2.84 -4.93 -0.67
CA ASP A 89 3.43 -5.58 0.50
C ASP A 89 3.50 -4.63 1.71
N ALA A 90 3.82 -3.36 1.48
CA ALA A 90 3.79 -2.33 2.53
C ALA A 90 2.42 -2.19 3.20
N PHE A 91 1.35 -2.13 2.41
CA PHE A 91 -0.01 -2.09 2.95
C PHE A 91 -0.48 -3.43 3.52
N ALA A 92 -0.03 -4.55 2.96
CA ALA A 92 -0.39 -5.89 3.45
C ALA A 92 0.21 -6.19 4.83
N ARG A 93 1.37 -5.61 5.16
CA ARG A 93 1.95 -5.67 6.51
C ARG A 93 1.11 -4.93 7.55
N HIS A 94 0.42 -3.85 7.14
CA HIS A 94 -0.39 -2.98 8.00
C HIS A 94 -1.79 -2.71 7.42
N PRO A 95 -2.63 -3.75 7.21
CA PRO A 95 -3.86 -3.64 6.43
C PRO A 95 -4.88 -2.69 7.06
N ARG A 96 -4.84 -2.53 8.39
CA ARG A 96 -5.71 -1.63 9.15
C ARG A 96 -5.34 -0.16 9.03
N LEU A 97 -4.13 0.14 8.56
CA LEU A 97 -3.67 1.51 8.30
C LEU A 97 -4.20 2.03 6.96
N ALA A 98 -4.48 1.14 5.99
CA ALA A 98 -4.92 1.53 4.65
C ALA A 98 -6.10 2.53 4.65
N PRO A 99 -7.22 2.30 5.38
CA PRO A 99 -8.35 3.22 5.39
C PRO A 99 -8.03 4.61 5.95
N LEU A 100 -7.02 4.72 6.83
CA LEU A 100 -6.60 5.99 7.39
C LEU A 100 -5.76 6.80 6.39
N LEU A 101 -4.95 6.13 5.57
CA LEU A 101 -4.02 6.76 4.64
C LEU A 101 -4.65 7.14 3.29
N VAL A 102 -5.59 6.34 2.78
CA VAL A 102 -6.22 6.57 1.46
C VAL A 102 -7.13 7.81 1.43
N LEU A 103 -7.53 8.31 2.60
CA LEU A 103 -8.36 9.52 2.75
C LEU A 103 -7.53 10.81 2.89
N GLN A 104 -6.20 10.71 2.87
CA GLN A 104 -5.29 11.83 3.07
C GLN A 104 -4.52 12.13 1.80
N SER A 105 -4.20 13.42 1.61
CA SER A 105 -3.24 13.84 0.61
C SER A 105 -1.88 13.25 0.92
N ILE A 106 -1.18 12.77 -0.11
CA ILE A 106 0.18 12.25 0.01
C ILE A 106 1.14 13.42 -0.15
N THR A 107 1.96 13.65 0.88
CA THR A 107 2.95 14.74 0.89
C THR A 107 4.36 14.25 1.26
N ASP A 108 4.47 13.04 1.81
CA ASP A 108 5.76 12.42 2.13
C ASP A 108 6.64 12.22 0.87
N PRO A 109 7.89 12.74 0.86
CA PRO A 109 8.77 12.65 -0.30
C PRO A 109 9.15 11.23 -0.73
N ALA A 110 9.27 10.27 0.19
CA ALA A 110 9.63 8.91 -0.17
C ALA A 110 8.47 8.23 -0.91
N VAL A 111 7.24 8.49 -0.49
CA VAL A 111 6.05 7.98 -1.16
C VAL A 111 5.84 8.67 -2.51
N ILE A 112 6.04 9.98 -2.59
CA ILE A 112 6.02 10.71 -3.87
C ILE A 112 7.09 10.17 -4.83
N GLY A 113 8.28 9.80 -4.33
CA GLY A 113 9.33 9.15 -5.12
C GLY A 113 8.89 7.83 -5.77
N LEU A 114 8.12 7.00 -5.06
CA LEU A 114 7.54 5.78 -5.63
C LEU A 114 6.60 6.10 -6.81
N TYR A 115 5.76 7.13 -6.68
CA TYR A 115 4.88 7.58 -7.77
C TYR A 115 5.65 8.19 -8.94
N GLU A 116 6.75 8.89 -8.67
CA GLU A 116 7.67 9.38 -9.69
C GLU A 116 8.27 8.21 -10.48
N ASP A 117 8.72 7.15 -9.80
CA ASP A 117 9.23 5.94 -10.46
C ASP A 117 8.17 5.27 -11.34
N LEU A 118 6.91 5.21 -10.90
CA LEU A 118 5.78 4.73 -11.71
C LEU A 118 5.57 5.62 -12.95
N ALA A 119 5.61 6.94 -12.78
CA ALA A 119 5.44 7.88 -13.88
C ALA A 119 6.57 7.76 -14.89
N LEU A 120 7.83 7.70 -14.45
CA LEU A 120 9.01 7.52 -15.31
C LEU A 120 8.96 6.21 -16.11
N ALA A 121 8.55 5.11 -15.48
CA ALA A 121 8.36 3.84 -16.17
C ALA A 121 7.27 3.93 -17.25
N LEU A 122 6.14 4.56 -16.93
CA LEU A 122 5.03 4.74 -17.87
C LEU A 122 5.41 5.67 -19.04
N GLU A 123 6.09 6.78 -18.78
CA GLU A 123 6.56 7.69 -19.84
C GLU A 123 7.61 7.02 -20.72
N SER A 124 8.52 6.23 -20.15
CA SER A 124 9.50 5.43 -20.90
C SER A 124 8.84 4.39 -21.81
N ALA A 125 7.63 3.94 -21.45
CA ALA A 125 6.81 3.05 -22.28
C ALA A 125 6.03 3.78 -23.40
N GLY A 126 5.98 5.12 -23.37
CA GLY A 126 5.27 5.95 -24.35
C GLY A 126 3.92 6.51 -23.87
N PHE A 127 3.52 6.31 -22.61
CA PHE A 127 2.35 7.01 -22.07
C PHE A 127 2.62 8.50 -21.93
N SER A 128 1.57 9.32 -22.01
CA SER A 128 1.69 10.78 -21.84
C SER A 128 0.43 11.43 -21.29
N GLY A 129 0.60 12.62 -20.71
CA GLY A 129 -0.50 13.48 -20.26
C GLY A 129 -1.44 12.78 -19.28
N ARG A 130 -2.75 12.81 -19.57
CA ARG A 130 -3.77 12.25 -18.68
C ARG A 130 -3.69 10.73 -18.54
N ASP A 131 -3.07 10.02 -19.49
CA ASP A 131 -3.00 8.57 -19.42
C ASP A 131 -2.01 8.07 -18.37
N VAL A 132 -0.94 8.83 -18.06
CA VAL A 132 0.00 8.48 -16.97
C VAL A 132 -0.72 8.45 -15.63
N VAL A 133 -1.43 9.52 -15.29
CA VAL A 133 -2.19 9.61 -14.03
C VAL A 133 -3.27 8.53 -13.97
N ALA A 134 -3.99 8.29 -15.06
CA ALA A 134 -5.01 7.23 -15.11
C ALA A 134 -4.41 5.83 -14.91
N ALA A 135 -3.23 5.56 -15.48
CA ALA A 135 -2.51 4.31 -15.26
C ALA A 135 -2.07 4.16 -13.80
N ILE A 136 -1.49 5.20 -13.20
CA ILE A 136 -1.11 5.21 -11.78
C ILE A 136 -2.33 4.95 -10.88
N SER A 137 -3.44 5.67 -11.08
CA SER A 137 -4.66 5.45 -10.29
C SER A 137 -5.23 4.03 -10.43
N THR A 138 -5.10 3.43 -11.62
CA THR A 138 -5.51 2.03 -11.86
C THR A 138 -4.61 1.06 -11.11
N ILE A 139 -3.29 1.31 -11.17
CA ILE A 139 -2.27 0.54 -10.46
C ILE A 139 -2.51 0.61 -8.95
N ASP A 140 -2.72 1.80 -8.38
CA ASP A 140 -3.00 1.99 -6.95
C ASP A 140 -4.26 1.26 -6.50
N SER A 141 -5.34 1.40 -7.26
CA SER A 141 -6.61 0.74 -6.95
C SER A 141 -6.46 -0.77 -6.90
N PHE A 142 -5.69 -1.32 -7.85
CA PHE A 142 -5.36 -2.74 -7.88
C PHE A 142 -4.47 -3.14 -6.69
N ALA A 143 -3.39 -2.41 -6.45
CA ALA A 143 -2.40 -2.74 -5.41
C ALA A 143 -3.01 -2.67 -4.00
N LEU A 144 -3.81 -1.64 -3.71
CA LEU A 144 -4.55 -1.51 -2.44
C LEU A 144 -5.57 -2.64 -2.28
N GLY A 145 -6.34 -2.95 -3.33
CA GLY A 145 -7.29 -4.07 -3.31
C GLY A 145 -6.60 -5.40 -3.02
N ALA A 146 -5.46 -5.66 -3.66
CA ALA A 146 -4.66 -6.85 -3.44
C ALA A 146 -4.01 -6.90 -2.05
N ALA A 147 -3.59 -5.76 -1.51
CA ALA A 147 -3.06 -5.68 -0.15
C ALA A 147 -4.12 -6.06 0.90
N LEU A 148 -5.35 -5.57 0.72
CA LEU A 148 -6.49 -5.93 1.57
C LEU A 148 -6.90 -7.40 1.39
N ASP A 149 -6.80 -7.95 0.18
CA ASP A 149 -7.14 -9.35 -0.09
C ASP A 149 -6.24 -10.34 0.68
N LEU A 150 -4.97 -10.00 0.93
CA LEU A 150 -4.07 -10.83 1.74
C LEU A 150 -4.50 -10.93 3.21
N ALA A 151 -5.25 -9.94 3.70
CA ALA A 151 -5.84 -9.95 5.03
C ALA A 151 -7.25 -10.58 5.06
N ALA A 152 -7.78 -10.99 3.90
CA ALA A 152 -9.09 -11.63 3.80
C ALA A 152 -9.03 -13.07 4.39
N PRO A 153 -10.17 -13.63 4.82
CA PRO A 153 -10.22 -15.02 5.31
C PRO A 153 -9.74 -16.00 4.24
N GLU A 154 -9.30 -17.19 4.66
CA GLU A 154 -8.89 -18.27 3.75
C GLU A 154 -10.01 -18.62 2.75
N VAL A 155 -11.25 -18.72 3.26
CA VAL A 155 -12.46 -18.94 2.46
C VAL A 155 -13.21 -17.61 2.27
N VAL A 156 -13.04 -17.00 1.09
CA VAL A 156 -13.75 -15.76 0.71
C VAL A 156 -15.12 -16.04 0.12
N TRP A 157 -15.25 -17.13 -0.63
CA TRP A 157 -16.49 -17.53 -1.30
C TRP A 157 -16.93 -18.91 -0.84
N ASP A 158 -18.00 -18.94 -0.04
CA ASP A 158 -18.65 -20.16 0.44
C ASP A 158 -20.11 -20.21 -0.08
N PRO A 159 -20.33 -20.60 -1.34
CA PRO A 159 -21.67 -20.62 -1.92
C PRO A 159 -22.54 -21.72 -1.26
N PRO A 160 -23.86 -21.48 -1.06
CA PRO A 160 -24.78 -22.47 -0.49
C PRO A 160 -24.75 -23.82 -1.21
N ALA A 161 -25.15 -24.91 -0.53
CA ALA A 161 -25.09 -26.28 -1.07
C ALA A 161 -25.85 -26.47 -2.39
N GLU A 162 -26.97 -25.77 -2.59
CA GLU A 162 -27.74 -25.77 -3.83
C GLU A 162 -27.47 -24.50 -4.66
N GLY A 163 -27.51 -24.61 -5.99
CA GLY A 163 -27.22 -23.50 -6.92
C GLY A 163 -25.72 -23.25 -7.18
N TYR A 164 -25.43 -22.20 -7.94
CA TYR A 164 -24.07 -21.70 -8.28
C TYR A 164 -23.08 -22.72 -8.86
N PRO A 165 -23.49 -23.60 -9.81
CA PRO A 165 -22.65 -24.71 -10.28
C PRO A 165 -21.34 -24.24 -10.94
N THR A 166 -21.37 -23.10 -11.64
CA THR A 166 -20.17 -22.55 -12.30
C THR A 166 -19.13 -22.07 -11.30
N LEU A 167 -19.55 -21.31 -10.28
CA LEU A 167 -18.63 -20.81 -9.25
C LEU A 167 -18.06 -21.96 -8.42
N LYS A 168 -18.89 -22.92 -8.01
CA LYS A 168 -18.42 -24.12 -7.31
C LYS A 168 -17.39 -24.91 -8.10
N ARG A 169 -17.60 -25.08 -9.41
CA ARG A 169 -16.62 -25.73 -10.28
C ARG A 169 -15.31 -24.94 -10.36
N ALA A 170 -15.38 -23.61 -10.41
CA ALA A 170 -14.17 -22.78 -10.38
C ALA A 170 -13.44 -22.89 -9.02
N LEU A 171 -14.16 -22.83 -7.90
CA LEU A 171 -13.61 -23.00 -6.56
C LEU A 171 -13.02 -24.40 -6.33
N GLY A 172 -13.62 -25.45 -6.91
CA GLY A 172 -13.09 -26.81 -6.87
C GLY A 172 -11.78 -27.01 -7.65
N ASN A 173 -11.45 -26.05 -8.52
CA ASN A 173 -10.17 -25.99 -9.23
C ASN A 173 -9.23 -24.93 -8.65
N ALA A 174 -9.66 -24.20 -7.61
CA ALA A 174 -8.77 -23.29 -6.92
C ALA A 174 -7.66 -24.10 -6.26
N GLY A 175 -6.43 -23.60 -6.32
CA GLY A 175 -5.31 -24.16 -5.58
C GLY A 175 -5.50 -24.04 -4.07
N PRO A 176 -4.45 -24.29 -3.28
CA PRO A 176 -4.50 -24.16 -1.83
C PRO A 176 -4.98 -22.77 -1.40
N SER A 177 -5.82 -22.69 -0.36
CA SER A 177 -6.44 -21.44 0.09
C SER A 177 -5.42 -20.43 0.62
N GLU A 178 -4.33 -20.92 1.23
CA GLU A 178 -3.22 -20.12 1.75
C GLU A 178 -2.45 -19.37 0.66
N GLU A 179 -2.44 -19.90 -0.57
CA GLU A 179 -1.76 -19.28 -1.72
C GLU A 179 -2.69 -18.33 -2.50
N ARG A 180 -3.99 -18.32 -2.19
CA ARG A 180 -5.02 -17.63 -2.98
C ARG A 180 -4.69 -16.16 -3.22
N GLY A 181 -4.38 -15.40 -2.16
CA GLY A 181 -4.14 -13.96 -2.28
C GLY A 181 -2.87 -13.65 -3.08
N GLY A 182 -1.80 -14.44 -2.90
CA GLY A 182 -0.57 -14.34 -3.67
C GLY A 182 -0.80 -14.62 -5.16
N HIS A 183 -1.47 -15.73 -5.46
CA HIS A 183 -1.79 -16.11 -6.84
C HIS A 183 -2.71 -15.09 -7.52
N ALA A 184 -3.75 -14.62 -6.83
CA ALA A 184 -4.66 -13.60 -7.35
C ALA A 184 -3.94 -12.28 -7.65
N PHE A 185 -2.99 -11.88 -6.81
CA PHE A 185 -2.14 -10.71 -7.07
C PHE A 185 -1.27 -10.90 -8.31
N ASP A 186 -0.55 -12.03 -8.45
CA ASP A 186 0.32 -12.25 -9.59
C ASP A 186 -0.48 -12.31 -10.91
N PHE A 187 -1.65 -12.96 -10.89
CA PHE A 187 -2.59 -12.95 -12.02
C PHE A 187 -3.06 -11.53 -12.36
N GLY A 188 -3.52 -10.77 -11.36
CA GLY A 188 -4.02 -9.40 -11.56
C GLY A 188 -2.93 -8.44 -12.03
N LEU A 189 -1.69 -8.59 -11.55
CA LEU A 189 -0.54 -7.78 -11.95
C LEU A 189 -0.26 -7.93 -13.45
N GLU A 190 -0.25 -9.16 -13.96
CA GLU A 190 -0.07 -9.42 -15.39
C GLU A 190 -1.26 -8.93 -16.22
N VAL A 191 -2.49 -8.98 -15.68
CA VAL A 191 -3.67 -8.40 -16.33
C VAL A 191 -3.55 -6.87 -16.46
N VAL A 192 -3.12 -6.18 -15.40
CA VAL A 192 -2.91 -4.72 -15.42
C VAL A 192 -1.83 -4.35 -16.42
N ILE A 193 -0.65 -4.99 -16.35
CA ILE A 193 0.47 -4.73 -17.27
C ILE A 193 0.08 -5.06 -18.71
N GLY A 194 -0.59 -6.18 -18.93
CA GLY A 194 -1.10 -6.58 -20.25
C GLY A 194 -2.11 -5.58 -20.83
N GLY A 195 -3.00 -5.04 -19.99
CA GLY A 195 -3.94 -4.00 -20.38
C GLY A 195 -3.26 -2.68 -20.75
N LEU A 196 -2.25 -2.27 -19.99
CA LEU A 196 -1.42 -1.09 -20.30
C LEU A 196 -0.68 -1.28 -21.63
N ARG A 197 -0.06 -2.44 -21.85
CA ARG A 197 0.61 -2.79 -23.12
C ARG A 197 -0.34 -2.72 -24.31
N ALA A 198 -1.55 -3.29 -24.17
CA ALA A 198 -2.55 -3.25 -25.23
C ALA A 198 -3.01 -1.82 -25.56
N LYS A 199 -3.09 -0.94 -24.55
CA LYS A 199 -3.44 0.47 -24.74
C LYS A 199 -2.39 1.23 -25.56
N LEU A 200 -1.09 0.93 -25.34
CA LEU A 200 0.01 1.50 -26.15
C LEU A 200 -0.08 1.07 -27.62
N GLY A 201 -0.25 -0.23 -27.90
CA GLY A 201 -0.40 -0.73 -29.28
C GLY A 201 -1.63 -0.18 -30.02
N GLY A 202 -2.69 0.16 -29.27
CA GLY A 202 -3.87 0.83 -29.82
C GLY A 202 -3.68 2.33 -30.15
N GLN A 203 -2.69 3.00 -29.54
CA GLN A 203 -2.35 4.39 -29.82
C GLN A 203 -1.57 4.51 -31.14
N GLU A 204 -0.68 3.57 -31.44
CA GLU A 204 0.08 3.54 -32.70
C GLU A 204 -0.81 3.34 -33.94
N THR A 205 -1.95 2.66 -33.79
CA THR A 205 -2.89 2.41 -34.91
C THR A 205 -3.80 3.61 -35.21
N ARG A 206 -3.83 4.62 -34.34
CA ARG A 206 -4.71 5.81 -34.46
C ARG A 206 -4.00 7.09 -34.91
N ALA A 207 -2.67 7.05 -35.07
CA ALA A 207 -1.86 8.14 -35.61
C ALA A 207 -1.62 7.95 -37.12
#